data_AF-A1AM68-F1
#
_entry.id   AF-A1AM68-F1
#
_cell.length_a   1.000
_cell.length_b   1.000
_cell.length_c   1.000
_cell.angle_alpha   90.00
_cell.angle_beta   90.00
_cell.angle_gamma   90.00
#
_symmetry.space_group_name_H-M   'P 1'
#
loop_
_entity.id
_entity.type
_entity.pdbx_description
1 polymer ?
#
loop_
_entity_poly.entity_id
_entity_poly.type
_entity_poly.pdbx_seq_one_letter_code
_entity_poly.pdbx_strand_id
1 'polypeptide(L)'
;MKTNTMMKCALLLTTLLTMSACGRPDVGLMKEGLTRTGMPADQAACFAEKMSEKVKGRPYNYMAKLMKAGSDERDAVNKARRKFGPDFKEPMEQARNACVK
;
A
#
# COMPACT_ATOMS: atom_id res chain seq x y z
N MET A 1 23.43 -26.92 50.29
CA MET A 1 23.13 -28.12 49.47
C MET A 1 21.91 -27.74 48.63
N LYS A 2 21.99 -27.35 47.34
CA LYS A 2 22.06 -28.17 46.10
C LYS A 2 21.10 -29.39 46.18
N THR A 3 20.07 -29.58 45.34
CA THR A 3 19.91 -29.30 43.89
C THR A 3 18.44 -29.27 43.39
N ASN A 4 18.20 -28.40 42.40
CA ASN A 4 17.45 -28.53 41.13
C ASN A 4 16.16 -29.39 41.03
N THR A 5 15.10 -28.74 40.53
CA THR A 5 14.09 -29.39 39.69
C THR A 5 13.86 -28.55 38.44
N MET A 6 14.35 -29.07 37.30
CA MET A 6 13.97 -28.62 35.96
C MET A 6 12.48 -28.86 35.75
N MET A 7 11.73 -27.91 35.20
CA MET A 7 10.68 -28.26 34.24
C MET A 7 10.12 -27.03 33.49
N LYS A 8 10.22 -27.09 32.16
CA LYS A 8 9.32 -26.52 31.14
C LYS A 8 9.30 -25.01 30.94
N CYS A 9 10.09 -24.61 29.95
CA CYS A 9 9.72 -23.62 28.93
C CYS A 9 8.23 -23.75 28.58
N ALA A 10 7.43 -22.74 28.89
CA ALA A 10 6.02 -22.71 28.53
C ALA A 10 5.62 -21.29 28.13
N LEU A 11 5.30 -21.16 26.83
CA LEU A 11 4.56 -20.08 26.18
C LEU A 11 5.26 -18.73 25.90
N LEU A 12 6.28 -18.80 25.04
CA LEU A 12 6.35 -17.92 23.87
C LEU A 12 5.20 -18.32 22.93
N LEU A 13 4.06 -17.59 22.91
CA LEU A 13 3.04 -17.65 21.84
C LEU A 13 1.87 -16.67 22.08
N THR A 14 2.14 -15.38 22.33
CA THR A 14 1.16 -14.34 21.94
C THR A 14 1.32 -14.08 20.46
N THR A 15 0.60 -14.94 19.76
CA THR A 15 0.31 -15.02 18.35
C THR A 15 0.16 -13.67 17.65
N LEU A 16 0.82 -13.62 16.50
CA LEU A 16 0.61 -12.73 15.38
C LEU A 16 -0.88 -12.49 15.12
N LEU A 17 -1.40 -11.34 15.57
CA LEU A 17 -2.72 -10.83 15.20
C LEU A 17 -2.63 -9.72 14.14
N THR A 18 -1.56 -9.67 13.35
CA THR A 18 -1.47 -8.78 12.16
C THR A 18 -1.79 -9.53 10.86
N MET A 19 -2.66 -10.54 10.94
CA MET A 19 -3.28 -11.14 9.75
C MET A 19 -4.53 -10.34 9.41
N SER A 20 -4.66 -9.98 8.12
CA SER A 20 -5.81 -9.31 7.48
C SER A 20 -5.88 -7.78 7.46
N ALA A 21 -4.77 -7.11 7.13
CA ALA A 21 -4.90 -5.89 6.33
C ALA A 21 -5.24 -6.28 4.87
N CYS A 22 -6.48 -6.72 4.63
CA CYS A 22 -7.21 -6.23 3.47
C CYS A 22 -7.42 -4.71 3.68
N GLY A 23 -6.32 -3.98 3.76
CA GLY A 23 -6.29 -2.62 4.28
C GLY A 23 -7.09 -1.73 3.35
N ARG A 24 -7.92 -0.86 3.91
CA ARG A 24 -8.60 0.18 3.15
C ARG A 24 -7.54 1.02 2.39
N PRO A 25 -7.86 1.57 1.21
CA PRO A 25 -6.97 2.51 0.53
C PRO A 25 -6.57 3.66 1.46
N ASP A 26 -5.26 3.90 1.60
CA ASP A 26 -4.68 4.99 2.38
C ASP A 26 -4.51 6.22 1.50
N VAL A 27 -5.60 6.97 1.36
CA VAL A 27 -5.67 8.13 0.47
C VAL A 27 -4.63 9.19 0.83
N GLY A 28 -4.37 9.40 2.12
CA GLY A 28 -3.35 10.36 2.57
C GLY A 28 -1.96 9.98 2.09
N LEU A 29 -1.58 8.72 2.27
CA LEU A 29 -0.29 8.19 1.83
C LEU A 29 -0.11 8.27 0.31
N MET A 30 -1.18 8.01 -0.45
CA MET A 30 -1.13 8.12 -1.91
C MET A 30 -0.96 9.56 -2.36
N LYS A 31 -1.73 10.51 -1.79
CA LYS A 31 -1.59 11.94 -2.07
C LYS A 31 -0.16 12.42 -1.81
N GLU A 32 0.38 12.09 -0.63
CA GLU A 32 1.77 12.40 -0.24
C GLU A 32 2.77 11.85 -1.27
N GLY A 33 2.60 10.57 -1.66
CA GLY A 33 3.43 9.93 -2.67
C GLY A 33 3.37 10.61 -4.04
N LEU A 34 2.17 10.91 -4.54
CA LEU A 34 1.96 11.53 -5.86
C LEU A 34 2.55 12.94 -5.91
N THR A 35 2.29 13.79 -4.92
CA THR A 35 2.86 15.15 -4.87
C THR A 35 4.38 15.11 -4.83
N ARG A 36 4.97 14.15 -4.11
CA ARG A 36 6.43 13.95 -4.07
C ARG A 36 7.03 13.59 -5.43
N THR A 37 6.26 12.94 -6.31
CA THR A 37 6.68 12.62 -7.68
C THR A 37 6.56 13.80 -8.65
N GLY A 38 6.12 14.97 -8.17
CA GLY A 38 5.94 16.18 -8.99
C GLY A 38 4.53 16.35 -9.57
N MET A 39 3.57 15.49 -9.18
CA MET A 39 2.17 15.68 -9.56
C MET A 39 1.60 16.91 -8.85
N PRO A 40 0.91 17.83 -9.56
CA PRO A 40 0.21 18.96 -8.94
C PRO A 40 -0.74 18.49 -7.83
N ALA A 41 -0.84 19.27 -6.74
CA ALA A 41 -1.54 18.84 -5.52
C ALA A 41 -3.04 18.56 -5.75
N ASP A 42 -3.68 19.33 -6.63
CA ASP A 42 -5.07 19.14 -7.07
C ASP A 42 -5.27 17.85 -7.87
N GLN A 43 -4.36 17.57 -8.82
CA GLN A 43 -4.36 16.32 -9.58
C GLN A 43 -4.07 15.12 -8.70
N ALA A 44 -3.09 15.23 -7.78
CA ALA A 44 -2.75 14.20 -6.80
C ALA A 44 -3.95 13.89 -5.89
N ALA A 45 -4.67 14.92 -5.44
CA ALA A 45 -5.85 14.74 -4.63
C ALA A 45 -6.96 14.00 -5.39
N CYS A 46 -7.30 14.46 -6.60
CA CYS A 46 -8.30 13.84 -7.46
C CYS A 46 -7.93 12.37 -7.76
N PHE A 47 -6.69 12.13 -8.19
CA PHE A 47 -6.26 10.80 -8.62
C PHE A 47 -6.26 9.82 -7.45
N ALA A 48 -5.76 10.22 -6.28
CA ALA A 48 -5.78 9.38 -5.08
C ALA A 48 -7.21 8.99 -4.66
N GLU A 49 -8.17 9.91 -4.74
CA GLU A 49 -9.57 9.65 -4.42
C GLU A 49 -10.23 8.73 -5.45
N LYS A 50 -10.14 9.05 -6.74
CA LYS A 50 -10.73 8.24 -7.82
C LYS A 50 -10.14 6.84 -7.88
N MET A 51 -8.85 6.71 -7.61
CA MET A 51 -8.20 5.40 -7.57
C MET A 51 -8.64 4.59 -6.35
N SER A 52 -8.98 5.21 -5.22
CA SER A 52 -9.46 4.50 -4.02
C SER A 52 -10.85 3.88 -4.22
N GLU A 53 -11.67 4.46 -5.10
CA GLU A 53 -12.99 3.94 -5.47
C GLU A 53 -12.90 2.70 -6.36
N LYS A 54 -11.82 2.58 -7.15
CA LYS A 54 -11.68 1.57 -8.22
C LYS A 54 -10.69 0.47 -7.89
N VAL A 55 -9.64 0.77 -7.12
CA VAL A 55 -8.52 -0.13 -6.83
C VAL A 55 -8.60 -0.59 -5.39
N LYS A 56 -8.57 -1.92 -5.20
CA LYS A 56 -8.54 -2.53 -3.86
C LYS A 56 -7.37 -1.99 -3.05
N GLY A 57 -7.54 -1.88 -1.74
CA GLY A 57 -6.56 -1.20 -0.91
C GLY A 57 -5.19 -1.87 -0.85
N ARG A 58 -5.05 -3.19 -1.09
CA ARG A 58 -3.74 -3.84 -1.15
C ARG A 58 -2.89 -3.37 -2.36
N PRO A 59 -3.37 -3.43 -3.62
CA PRO A 59 -2.67 -2.81 -4.76
C PRO A 59 -2.43 -1.30 -4.59
N TYR A 60 -3.45 -0.58 -4.10
CA TYR A 60 -3.38 0.85 -3.84
C TYR A 60 -2.26 1.21 -2.87
N ASN A 61 -2.28 0.62 -1.67
CA ASN A 61 -1.33 0.91 -0.60
C ASN A 61 0.09 0.45 -0.97
N TYR A 62 0.23 -0.56 -1.83
CA TYR A 62 1.53 -0.97 -2.33
C TYR A 62 2.16 0.10 -3.22
N MET A 63 1.40 0.65 -4.18
CA MET A 63 1.87 1.76 -5.01
C MET A 63 2.20 2.98 -4.15
N ALA A 64 1.32 3.35 -3.22
CA ALA A 64 1.53 4.48 -2.32
C ALA A 64 2.82 4.33 -1.48
N LYS A 65 3.09 3.13 -0.95
CA LYS A 65 4.34 2.83 -0.22
C LYS A 65 5.58 2.92 -1.08
N LEU A 66 5.53 2.47 -2.33
CA LEU A 66 6.66 2.60 -3.26
C LEU A 66 6.99 4.06 -3.53
N MET A 67 5.98 4.89 -3.73
CA MET A 67 6.15 6.32 -3.89
C MET A 67 6.60 7.00 -2.61
N LYS A 68 6.17 6.58 -1.41
CA LYS A 68 6.77 7.10 -0.17
C LYS A 68 8.25 6.72 -0.04
N ALA A 69 8.61 5.52 -0.46
CA ALA A 69 9.95 4.95 -0.31
C ALA A 69 11.00 5.48 -1.31
N GLY A 70 10.64 6.35 -2.25
CA GLY A 70 11.63 6.88 -3.21
C GLY A 70 11.26 6.70 -4.67
N SER A 71 10.40 5.74 -5.01
CA SER A 71 10.09 5.47 -6.43
C SER A 71 9.33 6.64 -7.07
N ASP A 72 9.63 6.90 -8.34
CA ASP A 72 8.78 7.75 -9.17
C ASP A 72 7.43 7.06 -9.45
N GLU A 73 6.49 7.81 -10.01
CA GLU A 73 5.13 7.34 -10.24
C GLU A 73 5.12 6.16 -11.24
N ARG A 74 5.90 6.26 -12.32
CA ARG A 74 5.96 5.28 -13.40
C ARG A 74 6.49 3.94 -12.91
N ASP A 75 7.55 3.97 -12.10
CA ASP A 75 8.16 2.79 -11.50
C ASP A 75 7.24 2.17 -10.45
N ALA A 76 6.55 2.99 -9.65
CA ALA A 76 5.56 2.52 -8.69
C ALA A 76 4.40 1.80 -9.39
N VAL A 77 3.86 2.39 -10.46
CA VAL A 77 2.82 1.80 -11.33
C VAL A 77 3.31 0.49 -11.95
N ASN A 78 4.51 0.47 -12.52
CA ASN A 78 5.07 -0.72 -13.15
C ASN A 78 5.26 -1.88 -12.15
N LYS A 79 5.77 -1.58 -10.95
CA LYS A 79 5.92 -2.58 -9.88
C LYS A 79 4.57 -3.07 -9.36
N ALA A 80 3.58 -2.19 -9.19
CA ALA A 80 2.23 -2.57 -8.77
C ALA A 80 1.55 -3.43 -9.83
N ARG A 81 1.62 -3.04 -11.11
CA ARG A 81 1.11 -3.84 -12.24
C ARG A 81 1.74 -5.22 -12.32
N ARG A 82 3.07 -5.35 -12.16
CA ARG A 82 3.74 -6.66 -12.17
C ARG A 82 3.29 -7.55 -11.02
N LYS A 83 2.92 -6.96 -9.87
CA LYS A 83 2.55 -7.70 -8.66
C LYS A 83 1.07 -8.09 -8.62
N PHE A 84 0.19 -7.24 -9.12
CA PHE A 84 -1.27 -7.41 -9.00
C PHE A 84 -1.97 -7.62 -10.34
N GLY A 85 -1.26 -7.43 -11.45
CA GLY A 85 -1.77 -7.75 -12.79
C GLY A 85 -2.94 -6.86 -13.21
N PRO A 86 -3.97 -7.46 -13.87
CA PRO A 86 -5.14 -6.74 -14.37
C PRO A 86 -5.95 -6.02 -13.29
N ASP A 87 -6.04 -6.58 -12.07
CA ASP A 87 -6.79 -6.01 -10.93
C ASP A 87 -6.33 -4.61 -10.50
N PHE A 88 -5.16 -4.20 -10.97
CA PHE A 88 -4.60 -2.87 -10.72
C PHE A 88 -4.64 -1.98 -11.96
N LYS A 89 -4.24 -2.50 -13.12
CA LYS A 89 -3.90 -1.67 -14.29
C LYS A 89 -5.10 -0.87 -14.81
N GLU A 90 -6.15 -1.57 -15.22
CA GLU A 90 -7.33 -0.95 -15.82
C GLU A 90 -8.05 0.03 -14.88
N PRO A 91 -8.37 -0.33 -13.62
CA PRO A 91 -9.00 0.62 -12.69
C PRO A 91 -8.12 1.83 -12.36
N MET A 92 -6.79 1.67 -12.34
CA MET A 92 -5.86 2.78 -12.14
C MET A 92 -5.83 3.71 -13.35
N GLU A 93 -5.75 3.18 -14.57
CA GLU A 93 -5.77 3.98 -15.81
C GLU A 93 -7.07 4.78 -15.94
N GLN A 94 -8.22 4.17 -15.61
CA GLN A 94 -9.50 4.88 -15.54
C GLN A 94 -9.49 6.03 -14.52
N ALA A 95 -8.91 5.81 -13.34
CA ALA A 95 -8.78 6.87 -12.33
C ALA A 95 -7.84 7.99 -12.78
N ARG A 96 -6.73 7.65 -13.45
CA ARG A 96 -5.76 8.62 -13.96
C ARG A 96 -6.39 9.51 -15.03
N ASN A 97 -7.04 8.93 -16.03
CA ASN A 97 -7.64 9.66 -17.15
C ASN A 97 -8.77 10.62 -16.70
N ALA A 98 -9.35 10.38 -15.51
CA ALA A 98 -10.34 11.27 -14.93
C ALA A 98 -9.75 12.54 -14.28
N CYS A 99 -8.45 12.52 -13.93
CA CYS A 99 -7.84 13.52 -13.05
C CYS A 99 -6.56 14.17 -13.59
N VAL A 100 -5.79 13.45 -14.41
CA VAL A 100 -4.48 13.85 -14.91
C VAL A 100 -4.59 14.03 -16.43
N LYS A 101 -4.30 15.24 -16.92
CA LYS A 101 -4.32 15.62 -18.34
C LYS A 101 -2.97 16.13 -18.76
#